data_AF-A0A8J4E6B5-F1
#
_entry.id   AF-A0A8J4E6B5-F1
#
_cell.length_a   1.000
_cell.length_b   1.000
_cell.length_c   1.000
_cell.angle_alpha   90.00
_cell.angle_beta   90.00
_cell.angle_gamma   90.00
#
_symmetry.space_group_name_H-M   'P 1'
#
loop_
_entity.id
_entity.type
_entity.pdbx_description
1 polymer ?
#
loop_
_entity_poly.entity_id
_entity_poly.type
_entity_poly.pdbx_seq_one_letter_code
_entity_poly.pdbx_strand_id
1 'polypeptide(L)' 'MQTPDGRWRVDLVRRPGTDAWWYLIVHADDDTTNEIDWLTIGQVRQVLAEAGVDIGRLEEVPHPPSAAAA' A
#
# COMPACT_ATOMS: atom_id res chain seq x y z
N MET A 1 -5.55 -3.10 -1.56
CA MET A 1 -5.48 -4.48 -1.04
C MET A 1 -4.88 -4.46 0.35
N GLN A 2 -5.23 -5.39 1.25
CA GLN A 2 -4.66 -5.42 2.61
C GLN A 2 -4.53 -6.83 3.16
N THR A 3 -3.69 -7.04 4.17
CA THR A 3 -3.67 -8.29 4.94
C THR A 3 -4.96 -8.49 5.73
N PRO A 4 -5.35 -9.73 6.07
CA PRO A 4 -6.58 -9.99 6.80
C PRO A 4 -6.64 -9.34 8.19
N ASP A 5 -5.48 -9.11 8.81
CA ASP A 5 -5.34 -8.41 10.09
C ASP A 5 -5.37 -6.88 9.96
N GLY A 6 -5.41 -6.36 8.74
CA GLY A 6 -5.42 -4.92 8.44
C GLY A 6 -4.09 -4.20 8.73
N ARG A 7 -3.03 -4.91 9.15
CA ARG A 7 -1.74 -4.29 9.49
C ARG A 7 -0.98 -3.79 8.27
N TRP A 8 -1.11 -4.46 7.14
CA TRP A 8 -0.47 -4.08 5.89
C TRP A 8 -1.51 -3.76 4.85
N ARG A 9 -1.41 -2.59 4.24
CA ARG A 9 -2.26 -2.17 3.14
C ARG A 9 -1.41 -1.66 1.99
N VAL A 10 -1.81 -2.03 0.78
CA VAL A 10 -1.21 -1.61 -0.47
C VAL A 10 -2.27 -0.89 -1.29
N ASP A 11 -2.05 0.40 -1.53
CA ASP A 11 -2.90 1.23 -2.37
C ASP A 11 -2.20 1.58 -3.68
N LEU A 12 -3.00 1.90 -4.70
CA LEU A 12 -2.52 2.41 -5.97
C LEU A 12 -2.82 3.91 -6.03
N VAL A 13 -1.78 4.73 -6.13
CA VAL A 13 -1.86 6.19 -6.13
C VAL A 13 -1.37 6.74 -7.47
N ARG A 14 -1.99 7.82 -7.94
CA ARG A 14 -1.54 8.54 -9.12
C ARG A 14 -0.68 9.71 -8.68
N ARG A 15 0.50 9.86 -9.28
CA ARG A 15 1.39 10.99 -8.94
C ARG A 15 0.83 12.29 -9.51
N PRO A 16 0.66 13.36 -8.70
CA PRO A 16 0.30 14.67 -9.22
C PRO A 16 1.31 15.13 -10.29
N GLY A 17 0.80 15.57 -11.44
CA GLY A 17 1.63 16.03 -12.55
C GLY A 17 2.23 14.93 -13.44
N THR A 18 1.88 13.65 -13.24
CA THR A 18 2.22 12.58 -14.20
C THR A 18 1.06 11.61 -14.44
N ASP A 19 1.07 10.92 -15.58
CA ASP A 19 0.11 9.84 -15.88
C ASP A 19 0.53 8.47 -15.32
N ALA A 20 1.59 8.43 -14.49
CA ALA A 20 2.10 7.19 -13.92
C ALA A 20 1.37 6.82 -12.62
N TRP A 21 1.05 5.53 -12.51
CA TRP A 21 0.53 4.90 -11.29
C TRP A 21 1.69 4.35 -10.46
N TRP A 22 1.59 4.53 -9.15
CA TRP A 22 2.55 4.09 -8.16
C TRP A 22 1.84 3.38 -7.02
N TYR A 23 2.58 2.62 -6.23
CA TYR A 23 2.06 1.96 -5.06
C TYR A 23 2.43 2.71 -3.79
N LEU A 24 1.52 2.66 -2.82
CA LEU A 24 1.68 3.12 -1.45
C LEU A 24 1.54 1.91 -0.55
N ILE A 25 2.48 1.71 0.37
CA ILE A 25 2.33 0.77 1.48
C ILE A 25 1.99 1.56 2.74
N VAL A 26 0.92 1.15 3.41
CA VAL A 26 0.55 1.62 4.74
C VAL A 26 0.73 0.46 5.71
N HIS A 27 1.54 0.67 6.75
CA HIS A 27 1.76 -0.28 7.82
C HIS A 27 1.28 0.31 9.15
N ALA A 28 0.28 -0.33 9.75
CA ALA A 28 -0.22 0.05 11.07
C ALA A 28 0.45 -0.82 12.15
N ASP A 29 1.19 -0.18 13.04
CA ASP A 29 1.84 -0.79 14.20
C ASP A 29 1.30 -0.13 15.47
N ASP A 30 0.56 -0.87 16.29
CA ASP A 30 -0.10 -0.47 17.54
C ASP A 30 -0.69 0.97 17.58
N ASP A 31 0.14 2.01 17.73
CA ASP A 31 -0.26 3.44 17.80
C ASP A 31 0.32 4.32 16.68
N THR A 32 1.16 3.75 15.80
CA THR A 32 1.83 4.46 14.70
C THR A 32 1.42 3.88 13.35
N THR A 33 1.13 4.75 12.39
CA THR A 33 0.95 4.36 10.99
C THR A 33 2.14 4.85 10.20
N ASN A 34 2.86 3.94 9.55
CA ASN A 34 3.95 4.26 8.66
C ASN A 34 3.50 4.13 7.21
N GLU A 35 3.90 5.10 6.39
CA GLU A 35 3.53 5.17 4.97
C GLU A 35 4.79 5.20 4.12
N ILE A 36 4.81 4.38 3.08
CA ILE A 36 5.91 4.32 2.11
C ILE A 36 5.30 4.50 0.73
N ASP A 37 5.49 5.67 0.13
CA ASP A 37 4.93 6.06 -1.16
C ASP A 37 5.93 5.89 -2.32
N TRP A 38 5.43 6.13 -3.54
CA TRP A 38 6.20 6.09 -4.79
C TRP A 38 6.91 4.76 -5.07
N LEU A 39 6.28 3.65 -4.71
CA LEU A 39 6.84 2.33 -4.94
C LEU A 39 6.42 1.77 -6.30
N THR A 40 7.37 1.13 -6.98
CA THR A 40 7.08 0.20 -8.07
C THR A 40 6.56 -1.13 -7.51
N ILE A 41 5.89 -1.94 -8.34
CA ILE A 41 5.42 -3.27 -7.91
C ILE A 41 6.56 -4.18 -7.43
N GLY A 42 7.78 -4.02 -7.98
CA GLY A 42 8.96 -4.76 -7.55
C GLY A 42 9.37 -4.39 -6.12
N GLN A 43 9.38 -3.09 -5.81
CA GLN A 43 9.66 -2.59 -4.47
C GLN A 43 8.59 -3.00 -3.46
N VAL A 44 7.31 -2.97 -3.84
CA VAL A 44 6.22 -3.48 -2.97
C VAL A 44 6.47 -4.93 -2.57
N ARG A 45 6.77 -5.79 -3.55
CA ARG A 45 7.04 -7.21 -3.30
C ARG A 45 8.24 -7.40 -2.37
N GLN A 46 9.29 -6.61 -2.56
CA GLN A 46 10.47 -6.67 -1.71
C GLN A 46 10.14 -6.27 -0.26
N VAL A 47 9.48 -5.13 -0.05
CA VAL A 47 9.12 -4.64 1.29
C VAL A 47 8.24 -5.65 2.03
N LEU A 48 7.22 -6.19 1.36
CA LEU A 48 6.34 -7.20 1.96
C LEU A 48 7.11 -8.49 2.29
N ALA A 49 8.00 -8.95 1.41
CA ALA A 49 8.80 -10.15 1.65
C ALA A 49 9.77 -9.96 2.84
N GLU A 50 10.41 -8.79 2.95
CA GLU A 50 11.29 -8.45 4.08
C GLU A 50 10.51 -8.43 5.41
N ALA A 51 9.24 -8.05 5.38
CA ALA A 51 8.32 -8.10 6.51
C ALA A 51 7.69 -9.48 6.77
N GLY A 52 7.99 -10.50 5.95
CA GLY A 52 7.39 -11.83 6.05
C GLY A 52 5.91 -11.90 5.63
N VAL A 53 5.43 -10.90 4.90
CA VAL A 53 4.07 -10.83 4.37
C VAL A 53 4.01 -11.42 2.96
N ASP A 54 3.19 -12.45 2.79
CA ASP A 54 2.91 -13.02 1.48
C ASP A 54 1.89 -12.15 0.73
N ILE A 55 2.29 -11.62 -0.43
CA ILE A 55 1.43 -10.81 -1.30
C ILE A 55 0.18 -11.57 -1.76
N GLY A 56 0.25 -12.91 -1.86
CA GLY A 56 -0.88 -13.76 -2.20
C GLY A 56 -1.95 -13.85 -1.10
N ARG A 57 -1.66 -13.36 0.11
CA ARG A 57 -2.60 -13.25 1.22
C ARG A 57 -3.27 -11.89 1.33
N LEU A 58 -2.92 -10.95 0.46
CA LEU A 58 -3.62 -9.67 0.43
C LEU A 58 -5.02 -9.85 -0.15
N GLU A 59 -6.00 -9.31 0.54
CA GLU A 59 -7.39 -9.30 0.14
C GLU A 59 -7.74 -7.96 -0.51
N GLU A 60 -8.60 -8.00 -1.51
CA GLU A 60 -9.15 -6.78 -2.09
C GLU A 60 -10.13 -6.17 -1.09
N VAL A 61 -9.85 -4.94 -0.68
CA VAL A 61 -10.71 -4.15 0.18
C VAL A 61 -11.16 -2.90 -0.55
N PRO A 62 -12.41 -2.47 -0.35
CA PRO A 62 -12.88 -1.21 -0.90
C PRO A 62 -11.95 -0.09 -0.42
N HIS A 63 -11.22 0.51 -1.34
CA HIS A 63 -10.41 1.69 -1.04
C HIS A 63 -11.39 2.83 -0.68
N PRO A 64 -11.41 3.38 0.56
CA PRO A 64 -12.16 4.60 0.85
C PRO A 64 -11.64 5.72 -0.05
N PRO A 65 -12.49 6.53 -0.71
CA PRO A 65 -12.05 7.47 -1.73
C PRO A 65 -10.81 8.25 -1.27
N SER A 66 -9.70 8.08 -1.98
CA SER A 66 -8.45 8.78 -1.66
C SER A 66 -8.72 10.29 -1.71
N ALA A 67 -8.46 10.99 -0.61
CA ALA A 67 -8.65 12.44 -0.51
C ALA A 67 -7.72 13.26 -1.44
N ALA A 68 -6.85 12.60 -2.21
CA ALA A 68 -5.91 13.21 -3.14
C ALA A 68 -6.53 13.60 -4.51
N ALA A 69 -7.85 13.62 -4.65
CA ALA A 69 -8.56 13.98 -5.88
C ALA A 69 -9.51 15.20 -5.75
N ALA A 70 -9.32 16.05 -4.74
CA ALA A 70 -10.05 17.31 -4.59
C ALA A 70 -9.19 18.52 -4.97
#